data_AF-A0AAX2CIU2-F1
#
_entry.id   AF-A0AAX2CIU2-F1
#
_cell.length_a   1.000
_cell.length_b   1.000
_cell.length_c   1.000
_cell.angle_alpha   90.00
_cell.angle_beta   90.00
_cell.angle_gamma   90.00
#
_symmetry.space_group_name_H-M   'P 1'
#
loop_
_entity.id
_entity.type
_entity.pdbx_description
1 polymer ?
#
loop_
_entity_poly.entity_id
_entity_poly.type
_entity_poly.pdbx_seq_one_letter_code
_entity_poly.pdbx_strand_id
1 'polypeptide(L)'
;MTKKIIDFGQAEKRAKERDSKIDSIYDQLQAGGYSEEEKAMLLQLLSKTTGEEYFIGKKKKPTDRVKFVQIIMDNYNYLLKINYLTNAEKAFLMDLIPYIEFKTNILVERANEENEFDSDSATPSYFAKELKRDRSKISKMMNVLMKKGILAVAETGTTTEDGRICTSRTWFVNPNIMCCSPKDGVDKATQKIFKKALRNFLGEDGKKHKLPIYLF
;
A
#
# COMPACT_ATOMS: atom_id res chain seq x y z
N MET A 1 -14.88 17.11 -69.82
CA MET A 1 -14.55 16.77 -68.42
C MET A 1 -13.88 15.41 -68.40
N THR A 2 -12.60 15.34 -68.04
CA THR A 2 -11.81 14.11 -68.05
C THR A 2 -12.13 13.29 -66.80
N LYS A 3 -12.73 12.10 -66.97
CA LYS A 3 -12.97 11.14 -65.87
C LYS A 3 -11.63 10.73 -65.27
N LYS A 4 -11.36 11.10 -64.02
CA LYS A 4 -10.26 10.51 -63.22
C LYS A 4 -10.60 9.04 -62.99
N ILE A 5 -9.91 8.14 -63.69
CA ILE A 5 -9.95 6.70 -63.42
C ILE A 5 -9.14 6.48 -62.13
N ILE A 6 -9.80 6.05 -61.07
CA ILE A 6 -9.14 5.70 -59.81
C ILE A 6 -8.57 4.29 -59.99
N ASP A 7 -7.24 4.19 -59.98
CA ASP A 7 -6.53 2.91 -60.04
C ASP A 7 -6.58 2.22 -58.66
N PHE A 8 -7.54 1.30 -58.51
CA PHE A 8 -7.75 0.54 -57.27
C PHE A 8 -6.57 -0.35 -56.91
N GLY A 9 -5.74 -0.76 -57.88
CA GLY A 9 -4.54 -1.56 -57.62
C GLY A 9 -3.45 -0.77 -56.88
N GLN A 10 -3.29 0.52 -57.22
CA GLN A 10 -2.39 1.41 -56.47
C GLN A 10 -2.90 1.72 -55.06
N ALA A 11 -4.21 1.87 -54.89
CA ALA A 11 -4.81 2.12 -53.59
C ALA A 11 -4.65 0.92 -52.65
N GLU A 12 -4.85 -0.29 -53.15
CA GLU A 12 -4.70 -1.53 -52.38
C GLU A 12 -3.24 -1.78 -51.99
N LYS A 13 -2.29 -1.54 -52.91
CA LYS A 13 -0.86 -1.67 -52.64
C LYS A 13 -0.40 -0.71 -51.54
N ARG A 14 -0.85 0.55 -51.58
CA ARG A 14 -0.55 1.54 -50.53
C ARG A 14 -1.21 1.22 -49.18
N ALA A 15 -2.39 0.58 -49.19
CA ALA A 15 -3.03 0.12 -47.97
C ALA A 15 -2.22 -1.01 -47.32
N LYS A 16 -1.82 -2.02 -48.09
CA LYS A 16 -0.95 -3.11 -47.63
C LYS A 16 0.39 -2.62 -47.10
N GLU A 17 1.04 -1.68 -47.79
CA GLU A 17 2.30 -1.07 -47.33
C GLU A 17 2.15 -0.30 -46.00
N ARG A 18 1.00 0.32 -45.77
CA ARG A 18 0.69 1.03 -44.51
C ARG A 18 0.44 0.04 -43.38
N ASP A 19 -0.33 -1.01 -43.63
CA ASP A 19 -0.65 -2.03 -42.63
C ASP A 19 0.61 -2.79 -42.21
N SER A 20 1.48 -3.17 -43.15
CA SER A 20 2.78 -3.79 -42.83
C SER A 20 3.70 -2.88 -42.01
N LYS A 21 3.65 -1.56 -42.20
CA LYS A 21 4.41 -0.61 -41.35
C LYS A 21 3.85 -0.55 -39.93
N ILE A 22 2.53 -0.54 -39.78
CA ILE A 22 1.87 -0.56 -38.48
C ILE A 22 2.23 -1.84 -37.72
N ASP A 23 2.15 -3.00 -38.39
CA ASP A 23 2.51 -4.28 -37.79
C ASP A 23 3.99 -4.33 -37.36
N SER A 24 4.91 -3.77 -38.17
CA SER A 24 6.33 -3.69 -37.80
C SER A 24 6.59 -2.85 -36.55
N ILE A 25 5.78 -1.80 -36.32
CA ILE A 25 5.86 -0.96 -35.12
C ILE A 25 5.34 -1.75 -33.90
N TYR A 26 4.29 -2.56 -34.07
CA TYR A 26 3.76 -3.44 -33.03
C TYR A 26 4.77 -4.52 -32.61
N ASP A 27 5.48 -5.12 -33.58
CA ASP A 27 6.51 -6.13 -33.29
C ASP A 27 7.71 -5.51 -32.55
N GLN A 28 8.12 -4.29 -32.92
CA GLN A 28 9.16 -3.54 -32.20
C GLN A 28 8.76 -3.19 -30.76
N LEU A 29 7.48 -2.93 -30.50
CA LEU A 29 6.96 -2.70 -29.15
C LEU A 29 7.01 -3.95 -28.26
N GLN A 30 6.97 -5.16 -28.83
CA GLN A 30 7.06 -6.41 -28.07
C GLN A 30 8.50 -6.79 -27.69
N ALA A 31 9.51 -6.33 -28.43
CA ALA A 31 10.92 -6.69 -28.23
C ALA A 31 11.65 -5.89 -27.12
N GLY A 32 10.96 -4.96 -26.47
CA GLY A 32 11.53 -4.01 -25.52
C GLY A 32 11.32 -2.59 -26.04
N GLY A 33 10.30 -1.93 -25.51
CA GLY A 33 9.81 -0.65 -26.03
C GLY A 33 10.85 0.47 -26.07
N TYR A 34 10.43 1.61 -26.63
CA TYR A 34 11.29 2.77 -26.90
C TYR A 34 12.20 3.19 -25.73
N SER A 35 13.42 3.58 -26.07
CA SER A 35 14.37 4.24 -25.18
C SER A 35 13.82 5.58 -24.67
N GLU A 36 14.42 6.13 -23.62
CA GLU A 36 14.01 7.45 -23.10
C GLU A 36 14.26 8.57 -24.13
N GLU A 37 15.29 8.44 -24.96
CA GLU A 37 15.60 9.39 -26.04
C GLU A 37 14.53 9.36 -27.13
N GLU A 38 14.08 8.17 -27.52
CA GLU A 38 13.01 7.98 -28.50
C GLU A 38 11.67 8.52 -27.99
N LYS A 39 11.36 8.32 -26.69
CA LYS A 39 10.17 8.90 -26.04
C LYS A 39 10.20 10.42 -26.03
N ALA A 40 11.36 11.01 -25.70
CA ALA A 40 11.53 12.46 -25.69
C ALA A 40 11.35 13.06 -27.09
N MET A 41 11.92 12.41 -28.12
CA MET A 41 11.77 12.82 -29.51
C MET A 41 10.30 12.77 -29.97
N LEU A 42 9.57 11.71 -29.58
CA LEU A 42 8.15 11.57 -29.90
C LEU A 42 7.30 12.70 -29.28
N LEU A 43 7.55 13.00 -27.99
CA LEU A 43 6.87 14.10 -27.29
C LEU A 43 7.16 15.46 -27.94
N GLN A 44 8.40 15.71 -28.33
CA GLN A 44 8.79 16.94 -29.01
C GLN A 44 8.12 17.07 -30.39
N LEU A 45 8.01 15.97 -31.14
CA LEU A 45 7.34 15.95 -32.45
C LEU A 45 5.85 16.23 -32.32
N LEU A 46 5.16 15.59 -31.37
CA LEU A 46 3.75 15.84 -31.07
C LEU A 46 3.53 17.30 -30.70
N SER A 47 4.37 17.83 -29.81
CA SER A 47 4.27 19.23 -29.39
C SER A 47 4.46 20.22 -30.53
N LYS A 48 5.43 19.98 -31.42
CA LYS A 48 5.63 20.79 -32.63
C LYS A 48 4.45 20.72 -33.61
N THR A 49 3.77 19.58 -33.67
CA THR A 49 2.69 19.34 -34.65
C THR A 49 1.38 19.98 -34.21
N THR A 50 1.08 19.96 -32.92
CA THR A 50 -0.20 20.47 -32.39
C THR A 50 -0.08 21.82 -31.70
N GLY A 51 1.13 22.24 -31.32
CA GLY A 51 1.37 23.45 -30.53
C GLY A 51 1.11 23.28 -29.03
N GLU A 52 0.81 22.07 -28.56
CA GLU A 52 0.52 21.76 -27.16
C GLU A 52 1.66 21.01 -26.49
N GLU A 53 1.73 21.02 -25.15
CA GLU A 53 2.71 20.25 -24.39
C GLU A 53 2.12 18.89 -23.97
N TYR A 54 2.86 17.80 -24.22
CA TYR A 54 2.42 16.43 -23.88
C TYR A 54 3.36 15.78 -22.88
N PHE A 55 2.84 14.83 -22.08
CA PHE A 55 3.62 13.99 -21.18
C PHE A 55 3.22 12.51 -21.32
N ILE A 56 4.16 11.60 -21.05
CA ILE A 56 3.91 10.15 -21.01
C ILE A 56 3.81 9.71 -19.54
N GLY A 57 2.61 9.33 -19.12
CA GLY A 57 2.36 8.74 -17.80
C GLY A 57 2.16 7.23 -17.89
N LYS A 58 2.65 6.47 -16.90
CA LYS A 58 2.25 5.07 -16.72
C LYS A 58 0.84 5.02 -16.12
N LYS A 59 -0.09 4.34 -16.80
CA LYS A 59 -1.39 4.02 -16.20
C LYS A 59 -1.15 3.07 -15.02
N LYS A 60 -1.54 3.47 -13.81
CA LYS A 60 -1.53 2.58 -12.64
C LYS A 60 -2.35 1.33 -12.98
N LYS A 61 -1.77 0.15 -12.75
CA LYS A 61 -2.49 -1.11 -12.96
C LYS A 61 -3.67 -1.14 -12.00
N PRO A 62 -4.80 -1.79 -12.35
CA PRO A 62 -5.91 -1.98 -11.41
C PRO A 62 -5.46 -2.61 -10.09
N THR A 63 -4.46 -3.51 -10.14
CA THR A 63 -3.81 -4.13 -8.98
C THR A 63 -3.10 -3.14 -8.06
N ASP A 64 -2.61 -2.01 -8.58
CA ASP A 64 -1.92 -0.98 -7.80
C ASP A 64 -2.88 -0.17 -6.90
N ARG A 65 -4.20 -0.39 -7.06
CA ARG A 65 -5.24 0.19 -6.19
C ARG A 65 -5.56 -0.70 -4.99
N VAL A 66 -5.12 -1.96 -5.00
CA VAL A 66 -5.40 -2.91 -3.93
C VAL A 66 -4.47 -2.62 -2.75
N LYS A 67 -5.06 -2.26 -1.62
CA LYS A 67 -4.33 -2.14 -0.35
C LYS A 67 -4.13 -3.54 0.23
N PHE A 68 -2.93 -3.85 0.70
CA PHE A 68 -2.62 -5.09 1.37
C PHE A 68 -1.64 -4.87 2.50
N VAL A 69 -1.69 -5.74 3.50
CA VAL A 69 -0.79 -5.74 4.65
C VAL A 69 0.29 -6.79 4.43
N GLN A 70 1.54 -6.37 4.54
CA GLN A 70 2.72 -7.23 4.46
C GLN A 70 3.12 -7.69 5.86
N ILE A 71 3.40 -8.98 6.02
CA ILE A 71 3.91 -9.54 7.28
C ILE A 71 5.42 -9.76 7.16
N ILE A 72 6.20 -9.32 8.14
CA ILE A 72 7.64 -9.62 8.19
C ILE A 72 7.83 -11.05 8.67
N MET A 73 8.05 -11.96 7.73
CA MET A 73 8.07 -13.41 7.98
C MET A 73 9.05 -13.81 9.09
N ASP A 74 10.28 -13.29 9.08
CA ASP A 74 11.29 -13.62 10.10
C ASP A 74 10.87 -13.19 11.49
N ASN A 75 10.29 -11.99 11.61
CA ASN A 75 9.78 -11.48 12.88
C ASN A 75 8.59 -12.31 13.38
N TYR A 76 7.63 -12.60 12.49
CA TYR A 76 6.47 -13.38 12.86
C TYR A 76 6.86 -14.81 13.28
N ASN A 77 7.72 -15.47 12.51
CA ASN A 77 8.26 -16.79 12.84
C ASN A 77 9.01 -16.79 14.18
N TYR A 78 9.80 -15.76 14.45
CA TYR A 78 10.49 -15.63 15.73
C TYR A 78 9.51 -15.50 16.90
N LEU A 79 8.48 -14.64 16.79
CA LEU A 79 7.44 -14.51 17.81
C LEU A 79 6.68 -15.81 18.05
N LEU A 80 6.45 -16.61 17.00
CA LEU A 80 5.86 -17.95 17.13
C LEU A 80 6.76 -18.90 17.93
N LYS A 81 8.06 -18.95 17.63
CA LYS A 81 9.01 -19.85 18.29
C LYS A 81 9.12 -19.61 19.80
N ILE A 82 8.97 -18.37 20.23
CA ILE A 82 9.01 -18.00 21.65
C ILE A 82 7.60 -17.95 22.29
N ASN A 83 6.56 -18.40 21.58
CA ASN A 83 5.15 -18.36 22.00
C ASN A 83 4.70 -16.97 22.49
N TYR A 84 5.19 -15.89 21.88
CA TYR A 84 4.92 -14.54 22.35
C TYR A 84 3.44 -14.13 22.26
N LEU A 85 2.72 -14.67 21.28
CA LEU A 85 1.31 -14.39 21.04
C LEU A 85 0.47 -15.66 21.24
N THR A 86 -0.65 -15.51 21.91
CA THR A 86 -1.67 -16.57 22.03
C THR A 86 -2.45 -16.71 20.72
N ASN A 87 -3.16 -17.82 20.54
CA ASN A 87 -3.98 -18.01 19.33
C ASN A 87 -5.11 -16.98 19.22
N ALA A 88 -5.71 -16.57 20.34
CA ALA A 88 -6.74 -15.53 20.35
C ALA A 88 -6.16 -14.15 19.93
N GLU A 89 -4.94 -13.84 20.37
CA GLU A 89 -4.24 -12.61 19.96
C GLU A 89 -3.89 -12.64 18.47
N LYS A 90 -3.40 -13.77 17.94
CA LYS A 90 -3.12 -13.93 16.50
C LYS A 90 -4.38 -13.76 15.67
N ALA A 91 -5.47 -14.42 16.05
CA ALA A 91 -6.76 -14.30 15.37
C ALA A 91 -7.26 -12.86 15.37
N PHE A 92 -7.17 -12.18 16.52
CA PHE A 92 -7.56 -10.77 16.62
C PHE A 92 -6.69 -9.85 15.75
N LEU A 93 -5.38 -10.08 15.66
CA LEU A 93 -4.53 -9.31 14.74
C LEU A 93 -4.94 -9.49 13.27
N MET A 94 -5.33 -10.70 12.87
CA MET A 94 -5.85 -10.95 11.52
C MET A 94 -7.18 -10.24 11.30
N ASP A 95 -8.06 -10.20 12.30
CA ASP A 95 -9.34 -9.46 12.23
C ASP A 95 -9.12 -7.95 12.05
N LEU A 96 -7.97 -7.40 12.48
CA LEU A 96 -7.65 -5.97 12.36
C LEU A 96 -7.09 -5.56 10.98
N ILE A 97 -6.63 -6.50 10.15
CA ILE A 97 -6.01 -6.22 8.83
C ILE A 97 -6.84 -5.26 7.95
N PRO A 98 -8.17 -5.42 7.82
CA PRO A 98 -8.97 -4.56 6.93
C PRO A 98 -9.05 -3.08 7.36
N TYR A 99 -8.65 -2.79 8.60
CA TYR A 99 -8.75 -1.47 9.23
C TYR A 99 -7.41 -0.75 9.31
N ILE A 100 -6.33 -1.34 8.78
CA ILE A 100 -5.00 -0.73 8.79
C ILE A 100 -4.88 0.25 7.62
N GLU A 101 -4.81 1.53 7.94
CA GLU A 101 -4.62 2.62 6.99
C GLU A 101 -3.25 2.54 6.31
N PHE A 102 -3.23 2.85 5.02
CA PHE A 102 -2.01 2.84 4.21
C PHE A 102 -1.03 3.92 4.68
N LYS A 103 0.27 3.63 4.67
CA LYS A 103 1.39 4.45 5.18
C LYS A 103 1.40 4.68 6.69
N THR A 104 0.31 5.20 7.25
CA THR A 104 0.24 5.59 8.66
C THR A 104 0.16 4.37 9.58
N ASN A 105 -0.36 3.24 9.08
CA ASN A 105 -0.58 2.03 9.88
C ASN A 105 -1.54 2.26 11.06
N ILE A 106 -2.38 3.30 10.97
CA ILE A 106 -3.42 3.64 11.95
C ILE A 106 -4.61 2.70 11.75
N LEU A 107 -5.23 2.29 12.85
CA LEU A 107 -6.53 1.63 12.84
C LEU A 107 -7.63 2.67 12.65
N VAL A 108 -8.39 2.54 11.56
CA VAL A 108 -9.42 3.50 11.14
C VAL A 108 -10.77 2.82 10.94
N GLU A 109 -11.84 3.59 11.12
CA GLU A 109 -13.18 3.11 10.85
C GLU A 109 -13.39 2.95 9.34
N ARG A 110 -14.22 2.00 8.93
CA ARG A 110 -14.64 1.85 7.54
C ARG A 110 -15.96 2.56 7.35
N ALA A 111 -16.01 3.44 6.35
CA ALA A 111 -17.21 4.18 6.01
C ALA A 111 -18.23 3.30 5.27
N ASN A 112 -17.76 2.32 4.48
CA ASN A 112 -18.58 1.49 3.60
C ASN A 112 -17.90 0.15 3.23
N GLU A 113 -18.67 -0.76 2.62
CA GLU A 113 -18.19 -2.06 2.11
C GLU A 113 -17.12 -1.92 1.00
N GLU A 114 -17.06 -0.75 0.35
CA GLU A 114 -16.13 -0.44 -0.75
C GLU A 114 -14.69 -0.14 -0.29
N ASN A 115 -14.38 -0.30 1.00
CA ASN A 115 -13.04 -0.10 1.58
C ASN A 115 -12.57 1.36 1.62
N GLU A 116 -13.50 2.31 1.67
CA GLU A 116 -13.15 3.68 2.02
C GLU A 116 -12.97 3.78 3.54
N PHE A 117 -11.85 4.37 3.94
CA PHE A 117 -11.60 4.67 5.34
C PHE A 117 -12.35 5.95 5.69
N ASP A 118 -13.06 5.93 6.80
CA ASP A 118 -13.48 7.17 7.41
C ASP A 118 -12.24 7.88 7.97
N SER A 119 -12.30 9.21 8.01
CA SER A 119 -11.29 10.07 8.63
C SER A 119 -11.14 9.84 10.14
N ASP A 120 -12.01 9.03 10.75
CA ASP A 120 -12.03 8.72 12.17
C ASP A 120 -11.15 7.52 12.55
N SER A 121 -10.44 7.66 13.68
CA SER A 121 -9.61 6.58 14.24
C SER A 121 -10.51 5.56 14.92
N ALA A 122 -10.33 4.28 14.59
CA ALA A 122 -11.16 3.22 15.14
C ALA A 122 -10.98 3.07 16.65
N THR A 123 -12.11 3.04 17.35
CA THR A 123 -12.15 2.87 18.80
C THR A 123 -12.41 1.41 19.20
N PRO A 124 -12.11 1.00 20.45
CA PRO A 124 -12.53 -0.31 20.95
C PRO A 124 -14.05 -0.53 20.86
N SER A 125 -14.85 0.54 20.94
CA SER A 125 -16.31 0.46 20.81
C SER A 125 -16.73 0.19 19.36
N TYR A 126 -16.04 0.80 18.39
CA TYR A 126 -16.23 0.51 16.97
C TYR A 126 -15.94 -0.97 16.68
N PHE A 127 -14.77 -1.47 17.07
CA PHE A 127 -14.42 -2.88 16.86
C PHE A 127 -15.35 -3.86 17.57
N ALA A 128 -15.89 -3.51 18.74
CA ALA A 128 -16.89 -4.33 19.43
C ALA A 128 -18.16 -4.51 18.61
N LYS A 129 -18.67 -3.41 18.04
CA LYS A 129 -19.83 -3.42 17.14
C LYS A 129 -19.52 -4.24 15.89
N GLU A 130 -18.40 -3.94 15.25
CA GLU A 130 -18.10 -4.46 13.93
C GLU A 130 -17.71 -5.94 13.93
N LEU A 131 -16.93 -6.37 14.92
CA LEU A 131 -16.56 -7.77 15.11
C LEU A 131 -17.64 -8.57 15.87
N LYS A 132 -18.76 -7.94 16.23
CA LYS A 132 -19.88 -8.53 17.00
C LYS A 132 -19.38 -9.22 18.29
N ARG A 133 -18.51 -8.54 19.02
CA ARG A 133 -17.85 -9.03 20.24
C ARG A 133 -18.07 -8.07 21.40
N ASP A 134 -17.99 -8.61 22.62
CA ASP A 134 -18.09 -7.78 23.81
C ASP A 134 -16.97 -6.71 23.86
N ARG A 135 -17.37 -5.47 24.16
CA ARG A 135 -16.48 -4.30 24.17
C ARG A 135 -15.39 -4.40 25.24
N SER A 136 -15.69 -5.02 26.39
CA SER A 136 -14.69 -5.23 27.44
C SER A 136 -13.60 -6.20 26.99
N LYS A 137 -13.97 -7.26 26.27
CA LYS A 137 -13.02 -8.23 25.68
C LYS A 137 -12.14 -7.59 24.61
N ILE A 138 -12.72 -6.78 23.71
CA ILE A 138 -11.96 -6.04 22.69
C ILE A 138 -10.96 -5.09 23.34
N SER A 139 -11.43 -4.26 24.28
CA SER A 139 -10.56 -3.32 25.00
C SER A 139 -9.42 -4.05 25.72
N LYS A 140 -9.71 -5.17 26.39
CA LYS A 140 -8.69 -5.99 27.04
C LYS A 140 -7.67 -6.53 26.03
N MET A 141 -8.12 -7.04 24.89
CA MET A 141 -7.25 -7.57 23.83
C MET A 141 -6.33 -6.49 23.25
N MET A 142 -6.87 -5.32 22.90
CA MET A 142 -6.08 -4.19 22.40
C MET A 142 -5.01 -3.75 23.42
N ASN A 143 -5.37 -3.66 24.69
CA ASN A 143 -4.42 -3.30 25.76
C ASN A 143 -3.34 -4.37 25.98
N VAL A 144 -3.68 -5.67 25.85
CA VAL A 144 -2.67 -6.74 25.92
C VAL A 144 -1.69 -6.63 24.76
N LEU A 145 -2.17 -6.44 23.53
CA LEU A 145 -1.31 -6.24 22.36
C LEU A 145 -0.47 -4.96 22.46
N MET A 146 -1.00 -3.91 23.09
CA MET A 146 -0.26 -2.68 23.38
C MET A 146 0.91 -2.94 24.33
N LYS A 147 0.65 -3.65 25.44
CA LYS A 147 1.71 -4.05 26.39
C LYS A 147 2.77 -4.93 25.73
N LYS A 148 2.37 -5.73 24.74
CA LYS A 148 3.27 -6.56 23.92
C LYS A 148 3.99 -5.76 22.82
N GLY A 149 3.77 -4.45 22.69
CA GLY A 149 4.41 -3.62 21.67
C GLY A 149 3.98 -3.94 20.23
N ILE A 150 2.86 -4.67 20.06
CA ILE A 150 2.25 -4.96 18.76
C ILE A 150 1.34 -3.80 18.32
N LEU A 151 0.61 -3.22 19.28
CA LEU A 151 -0.14 -1.99 19.11
C LEU A 151 0.50 -0.85 19.91
N ALA A 152 0.15 0.38 19.58
CA ALA A 152 0.48 1.56 20.37
C ALA A 152 -0.59 2.64 20.18
N VAL A 153 -0.62 3.61 21.08
CA VAL A 153 -1.36 4.86 20.90
C VAL A 153 -0.38 6.01 20.79
N ALA A 154 -0.74 7.05 20.05
CA ALA A 154 0.07 8.25 19.96
C ALA A 154 0.11 9.02 21.28
N GLU A 155 1.24 9.68 21.54
CA GLU A 155 1.31 10.73 22.55
C GLU A 155 0.51 11.95 22.06
N THR A 156 -0.13 12.68 22.98
CA THR A 156 -0.88 13.90 22.67
C THR A 156 0.00 14.89 21.89
N GLY A 157 -0.50 15.39 20.75
CA GLY A 157 0.23 16.34 19.90
C GLY A 157 1.12 15.69 18.83
N THR A 158 1.07 14.37 18.67
CA THR A 158 1.69 13.69 17.53
C THR A 158 0.90 13.98 16.26
N THR A 159 1.58 14.33 15.17
CA THR A 159 0.96 14.55 13.85
C THR A 159 1.66 13.67 12.81
N THR A 160 0.89 12.99 11.98
CA THR A 160 1.39 12.22 10.83
C THR A 160 1.89 13.16 9.72
N GLU A 161 2.62 12.62 8.73
CA GLU A 161 3.15 13.40 7.60
C GLU A 161 2.05 14.03 6.73
N ASP A 162 0.86 13.44 6.70
CA ASP A 162 -0.33 13.97 6.01
C ASP A 162 -1.13 15.00 6.84
N GLY A 163 -0.67 15.34 8.05
CA GLY A 163 -1.24 16.40 8.87
C GLY A 163 -2.33 15.97 9.86
N ARG A 164 -2.65 14.67 9.97
CA ARG A 164 -3.63 14.17 10.95
C ARG A 164 -3.11 14.31 12.37
N ILE A 165 -3.84 15.03 13.21
CA ILE A 165 -3.56 15.14 14.63
C ILE A 165 -3.96 13.84 15.32
N CYS A 166 -2.97 13.15 15.88
CA CYS A 166 -3.15 11.90 16.59
C CYS A 166 -3.35 12.16 18.09
N THR A 167 -4.22 11.36 18.69
CA THR A 167 -4.56 11.46 20.12
C THR A 167 -4.19 10.16 20.84
N SER A 168 -4.36 10.13 22.17
CA SER A 168 -4.27 8.90 22.97
C SER A 168 -5.30 7.83 22.61
N ARG A 169 -6.22 8.12 21.67
CA ARG A 169 -7.22 7.19 21.14
C ARG A 169 -6.89 6.71 19.72
N THR A 170 -5.86 7.24 19.08
CA THR A 170 -5.41 6.83 17.76
C THR A 170 -4.51 5.61 17.90
N TRP A 171 -5.01 4.45 17.47
CA TRP A 171 -4.30 3.18 17.59
C TRP A 171 -3.45 2.91 16.34
N PHE A 172 -2.20 2.50 16.55
CA PHE A 172 -1.27 2.14 15.49
C PHE A 172 -0.92 0.65 15.58
N VAL A 173 -0.67 0.03 14.44
CA VAL A 173 -0.13 -1.33 14.33
C VAL A 173 1.36 -1.27 14.04
N ASN A 174 2.17 -2.04 14.79
CA ASN A 174 3.62 -2.06 14.64
C ASN A 174 4.02 -2.57 13.23
N PRO A 175 4.65 -1.72 12.39
CA PRO A 175 5.03 -2.11 11.03
C PRO A 175 6.11 -3.20 10.98
N ASN A 176 6.85 -3.41 12.08
CA ASN A 176 7.78 -4.53 12.19
C ASN A 176 7.07 -5.89 12.27
N ILE A 177 5.74 -5.91 12.44
CA ILE A 177 4.91 -7.12 12.43
C ILE A 177 4.02 -7.15 11.18
N MET A 178 3.23 -6.09 10.99
CA MET A 178 2.26 -5.93 9.89
C MET A 178 2.39 -4.53 9.30
N CYS A 179 2.80 -4.43 8.05
CA CYS A 179 3.08 -3.17 7.36
C CYS A 179 2.11 -2.94 6.20
N CYS A 180 1.34 -1.86 6.24
CA CYS A 180 0.46 -1.41 5.16
C CYS A 180 1.14 -0.28 4.38
N SER A 181 2.39 -0.48 3.95
CA SER A 181 3.13 0.49 3.16
C SER A 181 4.31 -0.15 2.44
N PRO A 182 4.91 0.52 1.43
CA PRO A 182 6.25 0.16 0.96
C PRO A 182 7.26 0.18 2.12
N LYS A 183 8.34 -0.62 2.04
CA LYS A 183 9.30 -0.78 3.16
C LYS A 183 9.92 0.55 3.63
N ASP A 184 10.09 1.49 2.73
CA ASP A 184 10.61 2.84 2.91
C ASP A 184 9.52 3.91 3.09
N GLY A 185 8.25 3.52 3.07
CA GLY A 185 7.09 4.40 3.04
C GLY A 185 6.33 4.53 4.36
N VAL A 186 6.80 3.93 5.45
CA VAL A 186 6.14 4.01 6.76
C VAL A 186 6.19 5.45 7.28
N ASP A 187 5.06 5.97 7.75
CA ASP A 187 4.96 7.32 8.30
C ASP A 187 5.92 7.57 9.49
N LYS A 188 6.54 8.75 9.56
CA LYS A 188 7.52 9.10 10.60
C LYS A 188 6.96 9.10 12.01
N ALA A 189 5.69 9.48 12.20
CA ALA A 189 5.05 9.40 13.51
C ALA A 189 4.98 7.93 13.97
N THR A 190 4.58 7.04 13.07
CA THR A 190 4.54 5.59 13.32
C THR A 190 5.92 5.03 13.60
N GLN A 191 6.94 5.44 12.84
CA GLN A 191 8.33 5.07 13.12
C GLN A 191 8.77 5.52 14.52
N LYS A 192 8.45 6.76 14.91
CA LYS A 192 8.79 7.33 16.22
C LYS A 192 8.11 6.56 17.36
N ILE A 193 6.83 6.26 17.22
CA ILE A 193 6.03 5.49 18.19
C ILE A 193 6.66 4.12 18.45
N PHE A 194 7.06 3.40 17.38
CA PHE A 194 7.60 2.05 17.50
C PHE A 194 9.13 1.96 17.56
N LYS A 195 9.85 3.09 17.57
CA LYS A 195 11.33 3.14 17.51
C LYS A 195 12.01 2.22 18.54
N LYS A 196 11.43 2.11 19.74
CA LYS A 196 11.96 1.27 20.84
C LYS A 196 11.18 -0.02 21.05
N ALA A 197 10.08 -0.23 20.33
CA ALA A 197 9.24 -1.40 20.51
C ALA A 197 9.98 -2.68 20.11
N LEU A 198 9.80 -3.73 20.90
CA LEU A 198 10.34 -5.07 20.66
C LEU A 198 11.87 -5.16 20.49
N ARG A 199 12.65 -4.15 20.94
CA ARG A 199 14.13 -4.17 20.91
C ARG A 199 14.80 -4.87 22.09
N ASN A 200 14.10 -5.03 23.22
CA ASN A 200 14.55 -5.71 24.44
C ASN A 200 13.34 -6.12 25.31
N PHE A 201 12.38 -6.83 24.72
CA PHE A 201 11.13 -7.18 25.39
C PHE A 201 11.27 -8.48 26.19
N LEU A 202 10.49 -8.62 27.26
CA LEU A 202 10.47 -9.83 28.08
C LEU A 202 9.56 -10.88 27.41
N GLY A 203 10.07 -12.09 27.21
CA GLY A 203 9.29 -13.25 26.78
C GLY A 203 8.55 -13.90 27.95
N GLU A 204 7.67 -14.86 27.65
CA GLU A 204 7.01 -15.65 28.69
C GLU A 204 7.99 -16.56 29.45
N ASP A 205 9.15 -16.87 28.84
CA ASP A 205 10.25 -17.60 29.46
C ASP A 205 11.10 -16.74 30.43
N GLY A 206 10.74 -15.46 30.62
CA GLY A 206 11.46 -14.51 31.47
C GLY A 206 12.76 -13.99 30.86
N LYS A 207 13.09 -14.31 29.60
CA LYS A 207 14.30 -13.83 28.93
C LYS A 207 14.03 -12.56 28.15
N LYS A 208 15.11 -11.82 27.89
CA LYS A 208 15.06 -10.64 27.01
C LYS A 208 15.22 -11.09 25.56
N HIS A 209 14.31 -10.65 24.71
CA HIS A 209 14.29 -10.91 23.29
C HIS A 209 14.35 -9.62 22.48
N LYS A 210 14.73 -9.75 21.21
CA LYS A 210 14.66 -8.70 20.19
C LYS A 210 14.16 -9.31 18.88
N LEU A 211 13.44 -8.54 18.08
CA LEU A 211 13.09 -8.97 16.72
C LEU A 211 14.34 -9.17 15.85
N PRO A 212 14.33 -10.14 14.91
CA PRO A 212 15.37 -10.32 13.90
C PRO A 212 15.54 -9.11 12.96
N ILE A 213 14.44 -8.50 12.53
CA ILE A 213 14.40 -7.42 11.53
C ILE A 213 13.69 -6.19 12.11
N TYR A 214 14.21 -5.01 11.81
CA TYR A 214 13.52 -3.73 12.01
C TYR A 214 13.50 -2.97 10.68
N LEU A 215 12.33 -2.45 10.30
CA LEU A 215 12.19 -1.62 9.10
C LEU A 215 12.82 -0.24 9.26
N PHE A 216 13.02 0.21 10.51
CA PHE A 216 13.54 1.53 10.89
C PHE A 216 14.21 1.49 12.29
#